data_AF-A0A0X7BF55-F1
#
_entry.id   AF-A0A0X7BF55-F1
#
_cell.length_a   1.000
_cell.length_b   1.000
_cell.length_c   1.000
_cell.angle_alpha   90.00
_cell.angle_beta   90.00
_cell.angle_gamma   90.00
#
_symmetry.space_group_name_H-M   'P 1'
#
loop_
_entity.id
_entity.type
_entity.pdbx_description
1 polymer ?
#
loop_
_entity_poly.entity_id
_entity_poly.type
_entity_poly.pdbx_seq_one_letter_code
_entity_poly.pdbx_strand_id
1 'polypeptide(L)'
;MPSFCTISRLLYSDEIIVSSVSTLLEDMRSINDRLSSSKIRRQKEVTSIQNLHDYILSHLDEPLPTLHYLAQMFAIEDHILKNGFRTLFKTSVYNFYQEERLKRAHLMIRQTSVSLKEIAYLNGFKGYLNFYKAFKKRFGYKPSDISRPEEDL
;
A
#
# COMPACT_ATOMS: atom_id res chain seq x y z
N MET A 1 15.00 -25.83 -41.95
CA MET A 1 15.50 -24.79 -41.02
C MET A 1 16.70 -25.37 -40.28
N PRO A 2 17.90 -24.76 -40.36
CA PRO A 2 19.11 -25.37 -39.81
C PRO A 2 19.13 -25.24 -38.28
N SER A 3 19.17 -26.38 -37.58
CA SER A 3 19.49 -26.49 -36.17
C SER A 3 21.01 -26.64 -36.03
N PHE A 4 21.65 -25.76 -35.25
CA PHE A 4 23.07 -25.91 -34.94
C PHE A 4 23.18 -26.66 -33.62
N CYS A 5 23.83 -27.82 -33.67
CA CYS A 5 24.17 -28.60 -32.50
C CYS A 5 25.70 -28.55 -32.31
N THR A 6 26.15 -28.24 -31.10
CA THR A 6 27.55 -28.40 -30.71
C THR A 6 27.67 -29.67 -29.88
N ILE A 7 28.46 -30.60 -30.37
CA ILE A 7 28.81 -31.83 -29.66
C ILE A 7 30.16 -31.59 -29.00
N SER A 8 30.22 -31.69 -27.68
CA SER A 8 31.45 -31.53 -26.91
C SER A 8 31.59 -32.66 -25.92
N ARG A 9 32.81 -33.19 -25.81
CA ARG A 9 33.16 -34.23 -24.84
C ARG A 9 33.64 -33.57 -23.55
N LEU A 10 33.10 -33.98 -22.42
CA LEU A 10 33.56 -33.50 -21.12
C LEU A 10 34.99 -34.00 -20.89
N LEU A 11 35.85 -33.12 -20.39
CA LEU A 11 37.18 -33.55 -19.95
C LEU A 11 37.00 -34.43 -18.70
N TYR A 12 37.62 -35.61 -18.72
CA TYR A 12 37.63 -36.61 -17.64
C TYR A 12 36.37 -37.51 -17.51
N SER A 13 35.49 -37.56 -18.51
CA SER A 13 34.44 -38.59 -18.60
C SER A 13 34.19 -39.05 -20.04
N ASP A 14 33.58 -40.22 -20.20
CA ASP A 14 33.11 -40.74 -21.50
C ASP A 14 31.73 -40.14 -21.87
N GLU A 15 31.27 -39.12 -21.16
CA GLU A 15 30.00 -38.46 -21.43
C GLU A 15 30.14 -37.37 -22.50
N ILE A 16 29.16 -37.34 -23.41
CA ILE A 16 29.06 -36.36 -24.49
C ILE A 16 27.91 -35.42 -24.18
N ILE A 17 28.17 -34.11 -24.19
CA ILE A 17 27.13 -33.09 -24.13
C ILE A 17 26.76 -32.71 -25.56
N VAL A 18 25.48 -32.88 -25.88
CA VAL A 18 24.89 -32.31 -27.09
C VAL A 18 24.12 -31.06 -26.68
N SER A 19 24.63 -29.90 -27.07
CA SER A 19 23.92 -28.62 -26.91
C SER A 19 23.33 -28.22 -28.25
N SER A 20 22.05 -27.91 -28.29
CA SER A 20 21.39 -27.41 -29.49
C SER A 20 20.88 -25.99 -29.25
N VAL A 21 21.06 -25.12 -30.23
CA VAL A 21 20.44 -23.80 -30.25
C VAL A 21 19.45 -23.78 -31.40
N SER A 22 18.16 -23.82 -31.06
CA SER A 22 17.07 -23.58 -32.00
C SER A 22 16.82 -22.07 -32.12
N THR A 23 16.46 -21.60 -33.31
CA THR A 23 16.07 -20.20 -33.55
C THR A 23 14.74 -19.90 -32.86
N LEU A 24 14.80 -19.68 -31.54
CA LEU A 24 13.73 -19.39 -30.59
C LEU A 24 13.21 -17.93 -30.71
N LEU A 25 13.31 -17.30 -31.88
CA LEU A 25 13.07 -15.85 -31.99
C LEU A 25 11.59 -15.44 -31.93
N GLU A 26 10.66 -16.28 -32.39
CA GLU A 26 9.22 -15.98 -32.37
C GLU A 26 8.61 -16.20 -30.97
N ASP A 27 8.99 -17.28 -30.29
CA ASP A 27 8.55 -17.57 -28.92
C ASP A 27 9.17 -16.63 -27.89
N MET A 28 10.45 -16.24 -28.04
CA MET A 28 11.10 -15.29 -27.12
C MET A 28 10.49 -13.89 -27.19
N ARG A 29 10.01 -13.44 -28.36
CA ARG A 29 9.28 -12.18 -28.50
C ARG A 29 7.94 -12.23 -27.77
N SER A 30 7.17 -13.30 -27.95
CA SER A 30 5.90 -13.51 -27.24
C SER A 30 6.09 -13.58 -25.71
N ILE A 31 7.14 -14.26 -25.24
CA ILE A 31 7.49 -14.32 -23.82
C ILE A 31 7.91 -12.93 -23.30
N ASN A 32 8.72 -12.20 -24.06
CA ASN A 32 9.15 -10.85 -23.69
C ASN A 32 7.98 -9.84 -23.66
N ASP A 33 7.03 -9.96 -24.58
CA ASP A 33 5.81 -9.13 -24.59
C ASP A 33 4.89 -9.44 -23.41
N ARG A 34 4.76 -10.72 -23.01
CA ARG A 34 4.05 -11.12 -21.79
C ARG A 34 4.75 -10.64 -20.51
N LEU A 35 6.08 -10.71 -20.48
CA LEU A 35 6.88 -10.20 -19.36
C LEU A 35 6.80 -8.68 -19.26
N SER A 36 6.90 -7.96 -20.38
CA SER A 36 6.79 -6.49 -20.40
C SER A 36 5.39 -6.03 -19.99
N SER A 37 4.33 -6.63 -20.54
CA SER A 37 2.95 -6.32 -20.16
C SER A 37 2.66 -6.63 -18.69
N SER A 38 3.15 -7.75 -18.15
CA SER A 38 3.00 -8.06 -16.73
C SER A 38 3.77 -7.09 -15.83
N LYS A 39 4.97 -6.65 -16.24
CA LYS A 39 5.76 -5.63 -15.53
C LYS A 39 5.04 -4.28 -15.56
N ILE A 40 4.51 -3.85 -16.71
CA ILE A 40 3.72 -2.62 -16.86
C ILE A 40 2.47 -2.69 -15.98
N ARG A 41 1.76 -3.82 -15.98
CA ARG A 41 0.58 -4.03 -15.13
C ARG A 41 0.92 -3.89 -13.65
N ARG A 42 1.97 -4.58 -13.19
CA ARG A 42 2.43 -4.48 -11.80
C ARG A 42 2.84 -3.06 -11.41
N GLN A 43 3.50 -2.33 -12.32
CA GLN A 43 3.87 -0.95 -12.07
C GLN A 43 2.62 -0.06 -11.92
N LYS A 44 1.62 -0.24 -12.78
CA LYS A 44 0.34 0.47 -12.67
C LYS A 44 -0.38 0.14 -11.35
N GLU A 45 -0.43 -1.13 -10.96
CA GLU A 45 -1.02 -1.57 -9.69
C GLU A 45 -0.33 -0.88 -8.50
N VAL A 46 1.01 -0.83 -8.48
CA VAL A 46 1.77 -0.12 -7.43
C VAL A 46 1.45 1.37 -7.40
N THR A 47 1.41 2.03 -8.57
CA THR A 47 1.05 3.44 -8.67
C THR A 47 -0.39 3.70 -8.19
N SER A 48 -1.35 2.85 -8.56
CA SER A 48 -2.73 2.94 -8.06
C SER A 48 -2.81 2.81 -6.54
N ILE A 49 -2.03 1.91 -5.94
CA ILE A 49 -1.99 1.74 -4.49
C ILE A 49 -1.35 2.96 -3.80
N GLN A 50 -0.35 3.59 -4.40
CA GLN A 50 0.23 4.84 -3.90
C GLN A 50 -0.80 5.99 -3.97
N ASN A 51 -1.51 6.12 -5.09
CA ASN A 51 -2.56 7.13 -5.24
C ASN A 51 -3.70 6.91 -4.23
N LEU A 52 -4.05 5.66 -3.93
CA LEU A 52 -5.00 5.32 -2.87
C LEU A 52 -4.51 5.79 -1.49
N HIS A 53 -3.22 5.60 -1.18
CA HIS A 53 -2.64 6.09 0.06
C HIS A 53 -2.79 7.62 0.19
N ASP A 54 -2.48 8.35 -0.88
CA ASP A 54 -2.54 9.81 -0.90
C ASP A 54 -3.99 10.33 -0.83
N TYR A 55 -4.92 9.61 -1.47
CA TYR A 55 -6.35 9.85 -1.32
C TYR A 55 -6.83 9.70 0.13
N ILE A 56 -6.39 8.64 0.83
CA ILE A 56 -6.78 8.43 2.23
C ILE A 56 -6.28 9.58 3.11
N LEU A 57 -5.04 10.03 2.90
CA LEU A 57 -4.45 11.14 3.67
C LEU A 57 -5.20 12.47 3.46
N SER A 58 -5.77 12.68 2.27
CA SER A 58 -6.53 13.89 1.96
C SER A 58 -7.98 13.86 2.46
N HIS A 59 -8.51 12.70 2.86
CA HIS A 59 -9.92 12.52 3.28
C HIS A 59 -10.05 11.88 4.68
N LEU A 60 -9.18 12.24 5.62
CA LEU A 60 -9.15 11.66 6.98
C LEU A 60 -10.35 12.08 7.86
N ASP A 61 -11.00 13.19 7.54
CA ASP A 61 -12.21 13.71 8.19
C ASP A 61 -13.50 13.05 7.69
N GLU A 62 -13.46 12.38 6.55
CA GLU A 62 -14.61 11.69 5.97
C GLU A 62 -14.62 10.20 6.32
N PRO A 63 -15.80 9.54 6.38
CA PRO A 63 -15.87 8.09 6.54
C PRO A 63 -15.15 7.35 5.41
N LEU A 64 -14.28 6.40 5.76
CA LEU A 64 -13.58 5.58 4.77
C LEU A 64 -14.57 4.80 3.88
N PRO A 65 -14.48 4.92 2.54
CA PRO A 65 -15.31 4.14 1.62
C PRO A 65 -15.04 2.63 1.71
N THR A 66 -15.93 1.83 1.12
CA THR A 66 -15.74 0.37 1.09
C THR A 66 -14.50 0.02 0.25
N LEU A 67 -13.83 -1.08 0.59
CA LEU A 67 -12.66 -1.53 -0.17
C LEU A 67 -12.98 -1.81 -1.64
N HIS A 68 -14.20 -2.28 -1.93
CA HIS A 68 -14.67 -2.50 -3.28
C HIS A 68 -14.79 -1.20 -4.07
N TYR A 69 -15.38 -0.17 -3.46
CA TYR A 69 -15.49 1.15 -4.07
C TYR A 69 -14.10 1.75 -4.35
N LEU A 70 -13.18 1.65 -3.40
CA LEU A 70 -11.80 2.10 -3.58
C LEU A 70 -11.11 1.32 -4.72
N ALA A 71 -11.29 0.00 -4.80
CA ALA A 71 -10.72 -0.81 -5.85
C ALA A 71 -11.20 -0.35 -7.24
N GLN A 72 -12.51 -0.10 -7.39
CA GLN A 72 -13.09 0.46 -8.61
C GLN A 72 -12.54 1.85 -8.93
N MET A 73 -12.47 2.74 -7.94
CA MET A 73 -11.98 4.12 -8.10
C MET A 73 -10.54 4.17 -8.63
N PHE A 74 -9.68 3.25 -8.19
CA PHE A 74 -8.27 3.18 -8.59
C PHE A 74 -8.00 2.16 -9.71
N ALA A 75 -9.05 1.64 -10.34
CA ALA A 75 -9.00 0.67 -11.44
C ALA A 75 -8.12 -0.56 -11.14
N ILE A 76 -8.25 -1.11 -9.92
CA ILE A 76 -7.57 -2.33 -9.48
C ILE A 76 -8.58 -3.32 -8.91
N GLU A 77 -8.20 -4.58 -8.82
CA GLU A 77 -9.04 -5.59 -8.17
C GLU A 77 -8.93 -5.52 -6.64
N ASP A 78 -10.01 -5.85 -5.93
CA ASP A 78 -10.07 -5.89 -4.46
C ASP A 78 -8.91 -6.67 -3.82
N HIS A 79 -8.52 -7.79 -4.44
CA HIS A 79 -7.45 -8.65 -3.94
C HIS A 79 -6.07 -7.99 -4.08
N ILE A 80 -5.82 -7.29 -5.20
CA ILE A 80 -4.61 -6.50 -5.44
C ILE A 80 -4.55 -5.33 -4.49
N LEU A 81 -5.66 -4.62 -4.28
CA LEU A 81 -5.73 -3.52 -3.33
C LEU A 81 -5.36 -3.99 -1.92
N LYS A 82 -6.01 -5.03 -1.40
CA LYS A 82 -5.77 -5.55 -0.04
C LYS A 82 -4.33 -6.04 0.15
N ASN A 83 -3.87 -6.91 -0.75
CA ASN A 83 -2.55 -7.53 -0.61
C ASN A 83 -1.43 -6.53 -0.93
N GLY A 84 -1.60 -5.73 -1.97
CA GLY A 84 -0.65 -4.72 -2.39
C GLY A 84 -0.49 -3.63 -1.35
N PHE A 85 -1.58 -3.09 -0.79
CA PHE A 85 -1.51 -2.10 0.29
C PHE A 85 -0.80 -2.67 1.52
N ARG A 86 -1.13 -3.90 1.93
CA ARG A 86 -0.43 -4.56 3.05
C ARG A 86 1.04 -4.83 2.76
N THR A 87 1.38 -5.13 1.51
CA THR A 87 2.77 -5.40 1.11
C THR A 87 3.60 -4.13 1.12
N LEU A 88 3.07 -3.02 0.59
CA LEU A 88 3.74 -1.73 0.49
C LEU A 88 3.81 -1.00 1.84
N PHE A 89 2.69 -0.89 2.56
CA PHE A 89 2.60 -0.08 3.78
C PHE A 89 2.61 -0.90 5.08
N LYS A 90 2.74 -2.22 5.00
CA LYS A 90 2.80 -3.14 6.16
C LYS A 90 1.59 -3.06 7.11
N THR A 91 0.46 -2.56 6.62
CA THR A 91 -0.77 -2.41 7.40
C THR A 91 -2.01 -2.58 6.50
N SER A 92 -3.20 -2.69 7.07
CA SER A 92 -4.44 -2.66 6.30
C SER A 92 -4.85 -1.21 6.02
N VAL A 93 -5.63 -1.00 4.95
CA VAL A 93 -6.21 0.30 4.60
C VAL A 93 -6.96 0.93 5.78
N TYR A 94 -7.80 0.15 6.46
CA TYR A 94 -8.56 0.62 7.61
C TYR A 94 -7.67 0.99 8.80
N ASN A 95 -6.68 0.16 9.12
CA ASN A 95 -5.77 0.45 10.23
C ASN A 95 -4.91 1.68 9.93
N PHE A 96 -4.44 1.84 8.69
CA PHE A 96 -3.73 3.03 8.23
C PHE A 96 -4.60 4.29 8.40
N TYR A 97 -5.81 4.28 7.87
CA TYR A 97 -6.76 5.38 8.00
C TYR A 97 -7.03 5.76 9.46
N GLN A 98 -7.29 4.77 10.33
CA GLN A 98 -7.50 5.01 11.76
C GLN A 98 -6.26 5.56 12.47
N GLU A 99 -5.08 5.06 12.10
CA GLU A 99 -3.80 5.49 12.63
C GLU A 99 -3.51 6.95 12.29
N GLU A 100 -3.64 7.33 11.02
CA GLU A 100 -3.39 8.70 10.57
C GLU A 100 -4.37 9.70 11.18
N ARG A 101 -5.64 9.32 11.35
CA ARG A 101 -6.62 10.13 12.10
C ARG A 101 -6.22 10.38 13.55
N LEU A 102 -5.69 9.36 14.22
CA LEU A 102 -5.23 9.48 15.60
C LEU A 102 -3.95 10.30 15.71
N LYS A 103 -3.02 10.16 14.76
CA LYS A 103 -1.81 10.99 14.68
C LYS A 103 -2.16 12.46 14.46
N ARG A 104 -3.06 12.76 13.52
CA ARG A 104 -3.55 14.12 13.26
C ARG A 104 -4.22 14.72 14.49
N ALA A 105 -5.10 13.96 15.15
CA ALA A 105 -5.72 14.39 16.40
C ALA A 105 -4.71 14.66 17.52
N HIS A 106 -3.70 13.79 17.68
CA HIS A 106 -2.63 13.97 18.66
C HIS A 106 -1.87 15.28 18.45
N LEU A 107 -1.52 15.56 17.18
CA LEU A 107 -0.86 16.80 16.80
C LEU A 107 -1.72 18.03 17.13
N MET A 108 -3.02 17.99 16.79
CA MET A 108 -3.95 19.09 17.08
C MET A 108 -4.07 19.38 18.58
N ILE A 109 -4.08 18.34 19.44
CA ILE A 109 -4.16 18.56 20.89
C ILE A 109 -2.93 19.31 21.40
N ARG A 110 -1.76 19.03 20.84
CA ARG A 110 -0.48 19.66 21.22
C ARG A 110 -0.29 21.06 20.66
N GLN A 111 -0.99 21.40 19.59
CA GLN A 111 -0.74 22.64 18.82
C GLN A 111 -1.89 23.64 18.89
N THR A 112 -3.05 23.26 19.43
CA THR A 112 -4.25 24.11 19.42
C THR A 112 -4.99 24.09 20.77
N SER A 113 -5.79 25.12 21.02
CA SER A 113 -6.69 25.19 22.18
C SER A 113 -8.08 24.58 21.93
N VAL A 114 -8.36 24.11 20.70
CA VAL A 114 -9.65 23.52 20.26
C VAL A 114 -10.13 22.41 21.21
N SER A 115 -11.42 22.38 21.57
CA SER A 115 -11.92 21.38 22.53
C SER A 115 -11.65 19.93 22.09
N LEU A 116 -11.39 19.01 23.02
CA LEU A 116 -11.14 17.59 22.68
C LEU A 116 -12.30 16.93 21.91
N LYS A 117 -13.54 17.38 22.19
CA LYS A 117 -14.74 16.92 21.48
C LYS A 117 -14.73 17.37 20.02
N GLU A 118 -14.30 18.59 19.78
CA GLU A 118 -14.21 19.17 18.45
C GLU A 118 -13.02 18.60 17.67
N ILE A 119 -11.87 18.38 18.32
CA ILE A 119 -10.75 17.63 17.72
C ILE A 119 -11.21 16.24 17.27
N ALA A 120 -12.01 15.53 18.08
CA ALA A 120 -12.56 14.24 17.66
C ALA A 120 -13.42 14.38 16.39
N TYR A 121 -14.31 15.37 16.34
CA TYR A 121 -15.17 15.62 15.19
C TYR A 121 -14.38 16.00 13.92
N LEU A 122 -13.44 16.94 14.03
CA LEU A 122 -12.55 17.38 12.94
C LEU A 122 -11.65 16.25 12.41
N ASN A 123 -11.43 15.21 13.20
CA ASN A 123 -10.73 14.00 12.79
C ASN A 123 -11.72 12.88 12.40
N GLY A 124 -12.93 13.22 11.97
CA GLY A 124 -13.94 12.31 11.40
C GLY A 124 -14.58 11.34 12.40
N PHE A 125 -14.39 11.51 13.71
CA PHE A 125 -14.94 10.58 14.69
C PHE A 125 -16.40 10.94 14.94
N LYS A 126 -17.31 9.96 14.79
CA LYS A 126 -18.75 10.13 15.05
C LYS A 126 -19.08 10.60 16.48
N GLY A 127 -18.15 10.44 17.42
CA GLY A 127 -18.31 10.91 18.78
C GLY A 127 -17.06 10.72 19.63
N TYR A 128 -17.00 11.48 20.72
CA TYR A 128 -15.84 11.53 21.62
C TYR A 128 -15.52 10.18 22.27
N LEU A 129 -16.52 9.37 22.62
CA LEU A 129 -16.30 8.06 23.25
C LEU A 129 -15.49 7.11 22.35
N ASN A 130 -15.80 7.10 21.05
CA ASN A 130 -15.09 6.25 20.08
C ASN A 130 -13.66 6.74 19.87
N PHE A 131 -13.48 8.06 19.75
CA PHE A 131 -12.17 8.69 19.71
C PHE A 131 -11.34 8.35 20.95
N TYR A 132 -11.88 8.58 22.15
CA TYR A 132 -11.19 8.33 23.42
C TYR A 132 -10.70 6.88 23.54
N LYS A 133 -11.57 5.91 23.23
CA LYS A 133 -11.20 4.47 23.27
C LYS A 133 -10.08 4.17 22.27
N ALA A 134 -10.18 4.66 21.04
CA ALA A 134 -9.17 4.45 20.00
C ALA A 134 -7.84 5.12 20.35
N PHE A 135 -7.89 6.37 20.83
CA PHE A 135 -6.74 7.16 21.24
C PHE A 135 -5.99 6.50 22.39
N LYS A 136 -6.69 6.17 23.48
CA LYS A 136 -6.09 5.52 24.65
C LYS A 136 -5.48 4.17 24.28
N LYS A 137 -6.16 3.39 23.43
CA LYS A 137 -5.62 2.12 22.93
C LYS A 137 -4.33 2.31 22.13
N ARG A 138 -4.22 3.40 21.36
CA ARG A 138 -3.08 3.66 20.48
C ARG A 138 -1.86 4.23 21.20
N PHE A 139 -2.08 5.20 22.09
CA PHE A 139 -1.01 5.98 22.73
C PHE A 139 -0.72 5.56 24.18
N GLY A 140 -1.62 4.83 24.84
CA GLY A 140 -1.46 4.36 26.22
C GLY A 140 -1.90 5.34 27.30
N TYR A 141 -2.22 6.59 26.94
CA TYR A 141 -2.69 7.65 27.84
C TYR A 141 -3.92 8.36 27.28
N LYS A 142 -4.57 9.20 28.10
CA LYS A 142 -5.80 9.90 27.71
C LYS A 142 -5.46 11.15 26.91
N PRO A 143 -6.35 11.60 26.00
CA PRO A 143 -6.19 12.88 25.30
C PRO A 143 -6.02 14.07 26.27
N SER A 144 -6.64 14.02 27.44
CA SER A 144 -6.57 15.04 28.49
C SER A 144 -5.22 15.15 29.17
N ASP A 145 -4.38 14.13 29.07
CA ASP A 145 -3.08 14.08 29.77
C ASP A 145 -1.99 14.84 28.99
N ILE A 146 -2.33 15.35 27.80
CA ILE A 146 -1.42 16.06 26.90
C ILE A 146 -1.40 17.54 27.27
N SER A 147 -0.19 18.08 27.49
CA SER A 147 0.01 19.51 27.67
C SER A 147 -0.41 20.29 26.42
N ARG A 148 -1.18 21.36 26.64
CA ARG A 148 -1.80 22.18 25.60
C ARG A 148 -1.18 23.58 25.62
N PRO A 149 -1.05 24.24 24.47
CA PRO A 149 -0.60 25.63 24.44
C PRO A 149 -1.61 26.50 25.19
N GLU A 150 -1.13 27.48 25.94
CA GLU A 150 -1.98 28.51 26.54
C GLU A 150 -2.61 29.36 25.42
N GLU A 151 -3.88 29.75 25.59
CA GLU A 151 -4.51 30.69 24.67
C GLU A 151 -3.88 32.07 24.89
N ASP A 152 -3.01 32.49 23.98
CA ASP A 152 -2.59 33.89 23.89
C ASP A 152 -3.84 34.72 23.51
N LEU A 153 -4.47 35.34 24.53
CA LEU A 153 -5.64 36.23 24.44
C LEU A 153 -5.31 37.55 23.72
#